data_AF-A0A929PK12-F1
#
_entry.id   AF-A0A929PK12-F1
#
_cell.length_a   1.000
_cell.length_b   1.000
_cell.length_c   1.000
_cell.angle_alpha   90.00
_cell.angle_beta   90.00
_cell.angle_gamma   90.00
#
_symmetry.space_group_name_H-M   'P 1'
#
loop_
_entity.id
_entity.type
_entity.pdbx_description
1 polymer ?
#
loop_
_entity_poly.entity_id
_entity_poly.type
_entity_poly.pdbx_seq_one_letter_code
_entity_poly.pdbx_strand_id
1 'polypeptide(L)'
;MANWKNNNNNPEKDLSSIGAMFETNKIKKMYDISELYPTKIIKLLGINSERYSVKLADPEKFTVSEILRLAYILNIDPNLIINVIQAETEKKIISMIGVNKAKHTK
;
A
#
# COMPACT_ATOMS: atom_id res chain seq x y z
N MET A 1 5.18 17.67 6.44
CA MET A 1 5.22 16.47 5.56
C MET A 1 5.96 16.83 4.27
N ALA A 2 6.62 15.87 3.63
CA ALA A 2 7.23 16.11 2.33
C ALA A 2 6.15 16.35 1.25
N ASN A 3 6.51 17.06 0.18
CA ASN A 3 5.58 17.30 -0.92
C ASN A 3 5.62 16.10 -1.90
N TRP A 4 4.63 15.23 -1.81
CA TRP A 4 4.53 14.01 -2.61
C TRP A 4 3.83 14.20 -3.95
N LYS A 5 3.08 15.31 -4.11
CA LYS A 5 2.43 15.66 -5.37
C LYS A 5 3.39 16.50 -6.20
N ASN A 6 4.03 15.87 -7.19
CA ASN A 6 5.00 16.56 -8.03
C ASN A 6 4.34 16.99 -9.34
N ASN A 7 4.11 18.29 -9.52
CA ASN A 7 3.50 18.84 -10.74
C ASN A 7 4.31 18.56 -12.02
N ASN A 8 5.60 18.21 -11.88
CA ASN A 8 6.48 17.86 -13.00
C ASN A 8 6.53 16.37 -13.32
N ASN A 9 6.02 15.51 -12.43
CA ASN A 9 5.81 14.10 -12.74
C ASN A 9 4.34 13.94 -13.05
N ASN A 10 3.98 13.98 -14.32
CA ASN A 10 2.65 13.58 -14.71
C ASN A 10 2.63 12.04 -14.67
N PRO A 11 2.11 11.38 -13.62
CA PRO A 11 1.89 9.94 -13.70
C PRO A 11 1.12 9.65 -14.98
N GLU A 12 1.50 8.58 -15.67
CA GLU A 12 0.74 8.16 -16.84
C GLU A 12 -0.75 8.07 -16.49
N LYS A 13 -1.64 8.53 -17.38
CA LYS A 13 -3.08 8.72 -17.11
C LYS A 13 -3.74 7.52 -16.42
N ASP A 14 -3.32 6.32 -16.81
CA ASP A 14 -3.70 5.04 -16.24
C ASP A 14 -3.39 4.90 -14.73
N LEU A 15 -2.19 5.29 -14.29
CA LEU A 15 -1.76 5.23 -12.90
C LEU A 15 -2.41 6.32 -12.04
N SER A 16 -2.69 7.47 -12.66
CA SER A 16 -3.47 8.56 -12.03
C SER A 16 -4.85 8.08 -11.60
N SER A 17 -5.46 7.17 -12.38
CA SER A 17 -6.79 6.63 -12.06
C SER A 17 -6.78 5.82 -10.75
N ILE A 18 -5.71 5.07 -10.49
CA ILE A 18 -5.52 4.33 -9.23
C ILE A 18 -5.32 5.31 -8.07
N GLY A 19 -4.49 6.34 -8.25
CA GLY A 19 -4.31 7.41 -7.27
C GLY A 19 -5.65 8.04 -6.86
N ALA A 20 -6.50 8.39 -7.83
CA ALA A 20 -7.82 8.94 -7.57
C ALA A 20 -8.74 7.97 -6.80
N MET A 21 -8.59 6.65 -6.98
CA MET A 21 -9.35 5.66 -6.20
C MET A 21 -8.94 5.65 -4.71
N PHE A 22 -7.67 5.89 -4.40
CA PHE A 22 -7.23 6.11 -3.02
C PHE A 22 -7.79 7.42 -2.46
N GLU A 23 -7.71 8.53 -3.21
CA GLU A 23 -8.21 9.84 -2.77
C GLU A 23 -9.72 9.85 -2.53
N THR A 24 -10.47 9.05 -3.29
CA THR A 24 -11.93 8.90 -3.15
C THR A 24 -12.35 7.80 -2.17
N ASN A 25 -11.41 7.19 -1.43
CA ASN A 25 -11.65 6.08 -0.51
C ASN A 25 -12.37 4.87 -1.14
N LYS A 26 -12.20 4.66 -2.46
CA LYS A 26 -12.74 3.49 -3.16
C LYS A 26 -11.91 2.24 -2.89
N ILE A 27 -10.61 2.39 -2.71
CA ILE A 27 -9.72 1.31 -2.29
C ILE A 27 -9.91 1.06 -0.79
N LYS A 28 -10.45 -0.11 -0.44
CA LYS A 28 -10.62 -0.54 0.95
C LYS A 28 -9.63 -1.60 1.34
N LYS A 29 -9.05 -2.29 0.36
CA LYS A 29 -7.99 -3.27 0.54
C LYS A 29 -6.87 -3.01 -0.45
N MET A 30 -5.63 -3.25 -0.05
CA MET A 30 -4.49 -3.20 -0.95
C MET A 30 -4.65 -4.19 -2.10
N TYR A 31 -5.31 -5.34 -1.89
CA TYR A 31 -5.58 -6.29 -2.98
C TYR A 31 -6.48 -5.73 -4.10
N ASP A 32 -7.27 -4.68 -3.86
CA ASP A 32 -8.16 -4.08 -4.85
C ASP A 32 -7.38 -3.49 -6.05
N ILE A 33 -6.08 -3.17 -5.87
CA ILE A 33 -5.22 -2.66 -6.96
C ILE A 33 -4.47 -3.76 -7.72
N SER A 34 -4.70 -5.05 -7.41
CA SER A 34 -4.01 -6.18 -8.05
C SER A 34 -4.34 -6.33 -9.54
N GLU A 35 -5.55 -5.95 -9.94
CA GLU A 35 -6.01 -6.03 -11.33
C GLU A 35 -5.68 -4.76 -12.14
N LEU A 36 -5.26 -3.68 -11.47
CA LEU A 36 -5.05 -2.38 -12.06
C LEU A 36 -3.58 -2.18 -12.46
N TYR A 37 -3.30 -2.47 -13.73
CA TYR A 37 -1.97 -2.30 -14.34
C TYR A 37 -0.81 -2.98 -13.55
N PRO A 38 -0.96 -4.24 -13.09
CA PRO A 38 -0.02 -4.88 -12.18
C PRO A 38 1.41 -4.92 -12.74
N THR A 39 1.58 -5.31 -14.00
CA THR A 39 2.90 -5.39 -14.64
C THR A 39 3.66 -4.07 -14.60
N LYS A 40 2.93 -2.95 -14.74
CA LYS A 40 3.51 -1.61 -14.73
C LYS A 40 3.92 -1.19 -13.33
N ILE A 41 3.05 -1.41 -12.35
CA ILE A 41 3.35 -1.12 -10.93
C ILE A 41 4.54 -1.96 -10.46
N ILE A 42 4.55 -3.26 -10.76
CA ILE A 42 5.65 -4.19 -10.45
C ILE A 42 6.98 -3.66 -11.01
N LYS A 43 6.99 -3.30 -12.30
CA LYS A 43 8.17 -2.76 -12.98
C LYS A 43 8.68 -1.46 -12.34
N LEU A 44 7.78 -0.53 -12.01
CA LEU A 44 8.14 0.77 -11.43
C LEU A 44 8.54 0.67 -9.95
N LEU A 45 7.94 -0.26 -9.18
CA LEU A 45 8.34 -0.54 -7.81
C LEU A 45 9.72 -1.22 -7.73
N GLY A 46 10.12 -1.92 -8.80
CA GLY A 46 11.37 -2.66 -8.87
C GLY A 46 11.34 -3.94 -8.03
N ILE A 47 10.17 -4.58 -7.93
CA ILE A 47 9.99 -5.86 -7.25
C ILE A 47 9.48 -6.91 -8.24
N ASN A 48 9.56 -8.20 -7.89
CA ASN A 48 8.98 -9.25 -8.72
C ASN A 48 7.46 -9.40 -8.47
N SER A 49 6.77 -10.08 -9.38
CA SER A 49 5.31 -10.26 -9.35
C SER A 49 4.82 -11.03 -8.12
N GLU A 50 5.53 -12.07 -7.72
CA GLU A 50 5.20 -12.88 -6.55
C GLU A 50 5.23 -12.03 -5.27
N ARG A 51 6.31 -11.26 -5.08
CA ARG A 51 6.48 -10.37 -3.93
C ARG A 51 5.44 -9.27 -3.90
N TYR A 52 5.05 -8.75 -5.06
CA TYR A 52 3.95 -7.79 -5.16
C TYR A 52 2.64 -8.43 -4.69
N SER A 53 2.27 -9.60 -5.23
CA SER A 53 1.05 -10.31 -4.86
C SER A 53 0.99 -10.64 -3.36
N VAL A 54 2.08 -11.17 -2.80
CA VAL A 54 2.19 -11.46 -1.36
C VAL A 54 2.00 -10.21 -0.51
N LYS A 55 2.51 -9.05 -0.94
CA LYS A 55 2.35 -7.79 -0.20
C LYS A 55 0.96 -7.20 -0.32
N LEU A 56 0.29 -7.37 -1.45
CA LEU A 56 -1.11 -6.98 -1.58
C LEU A 56 -2.03 -7.84 -0.68
N ALA A 57 -1.72 -9.13 -0.54
CA ALA A 57 -2.45 -10.05 0.33
C ALA A 57 -2.13 -9.85 1.83
N ASP A 58 -0.87 -9.52 2.16
CA ASP A 58 -0.39 -9.21 3.51
C ASP A 58 0.19 -7.78 3.54
N PRO A 59 -0.64 -6.74 3.62
CA PRO A 59 -0.22 -5.34 3.48
C PRO A 59 0.80 -4.85 4.51
N GLU A 60 0.89 -5.47 5.69
CA GLU A 60 1.93 -5.20 6.69
C GLU A 60 3.36 -5.52 6.22
N LYS A 61 3.52 -6.31 5.14
CA LYS A 61 4.82 -6.66 4.56
C LYS A 61 5.39 -5.57 3.64
N PHE A 62 4.62 -4.52 3.34
CA PHE A 62 5.15 -3.36 2.64
C PHE A 62 6.16 -2.64 3.52
N THR A 63 7.36 -2.41 2.97
CA THR A 63 8.33 -1.53 3.63
C THR A 63 7.93 -0.08 3.42
N VAL A 64 8.35 0.79 4.34
CA VAL A 64 8.14 2.24 4.21
C VAL A 64 8.64 2.75 2.85
N SER A 65 9.83 2.32 2.41
CA SER A 65 10.37 2.74 1.11
C SER A 65 9.48 2.34 -0.07
N GLU A 66 8.81 1.18 -0.02
CA GLU A 66 7.93 0.74 -1.09
C GLU A 66 6.61 1.52 -1.09
N ILE A 67 6.08 1.84 0.09
CA ILE A 67 4.90 2.71 0.22
C ILE A 67 5.19 4.08 -0.36
N LEU A 68 6.35 4.67 -0.04
CA LEU A 68 6.76 5.97 -0.57
C LEU A 68 6.94 5.93 -2.10
N ARG A 69 7.53 4.86 -2.64
CA ARG A 69 7.64 4.68 -4.10
C ARG A 69 6.27 4.51 -4.74
N LEU A 70 5.37 3.73 -4.15
CA LEU A 70 4.02 3.55 -4.65
C LEU A 70 3.27 4.88 -4.67
N ALA A 71 3.36 5.66 -3.59
CA ALA A 71 2.78 7.00 -3.52
C ALA A 71 3.31 7.93 -4.61
N TYR A 72 4.61 7.87 -4.89
CA TYR A 72 5.24 8.63 -5.97
C TYR A 72 4.77 8.17 -7.36
N ILE A 73 4.67 6.85 -7.59
CA ILE A 73 4.16 6.27 -8.86
C ILE A 73 2.71 6.69 -9.11
N LEU A 74 1.90 6.74 -8.06
CA LEU A 74 0.48 7.06 -8.11
C LEU A 74 0.19 8.56 -7.95
N ASN A 75 1.20 9.38 -7.64
CA ASN A 75 1.12 10.82 -7.36
C ASN A 75 0.10 11.19 -6.27
N ILE A 76 0.13 10.46 -5.16
CA ILE A 76 -0.76 10.67 -4.01
C ILE A 76 0.02 10.84 -2.71
N ASP A 77 -0.67 11.26 -1.65
CA ASP A 77 -0.10 11.27 -0.30
C ASP A 77 0.09 9.81 0.19
N PRO A 78 1.30 9.39 0.60
CA PRO A 78 1.55 8.05 1.12
C PRO A 78 0.69 7.68 2.33
N ASN A 79 0.19 8.66 3.09
CA ASN A 79 -0.71 8.40 4.22
C ASN A 79 -2.03 7.77 3.77
N LEU A 80 -2.49 8.04 2.54
CA LEU A 80 -3.70 7.37 2.01
C LEU A 80 -3.49 5.87 1.88
N ILE A 81 -2.31 5.45 1.42
CA ILE A 81 -1.93 4.03 1.32
C ILE A 81 -1.78 3.45 2.74
N ILE A 82 -1.09 4.16 3.63
CA ILE A 82 -0.86 3.70 5.02
C ILE A 82 -2.19 3.49 5.76
N ASN A 83 -3.18 4.38 5.56
CA ASN A 83 -4.49 4.26 6.20
C ASN A 83 -5.21 2.96 5.80
N VAL A 84 -5.13 2.57 4.51
CA VAL A 84 -5.69 1.30 4.03
C VAL A 84 -4.96 0.12 4.69
N ILE A 85 -3.62 0.15 4.70
CA ILE A 85 -2.79 -0.90 5.33
C ILE A 85 -3.12 -1.04 6.82
N GLN A 86 -3.24 0.07 7.55
CA GLN A 86 -3.58 0.06 8.98
C GLN A 86 -4.95 -0.57 9.24
N ALA A 87 -5.97 -0.16 8.47
CA ALA A 87 -7.32 -0.70 8.60
C ALA A 87 -7.38 -2.22 8.37
N GLU A 88 -6.60 -2.74 7.44
CA GLU A 88 -6.54 -4.18 7.16
C GLU A 88 -5.76 -4.97 8.23
N THR A 89 -4.75 -4.36 8.83
CA THR A 89 -3.79 -5.07 9.70
C THR A 89 -4.13 -4.97 11.18
N GLU A 90 -4.93 -3.99 11.60
CA GLU A 90 -5.26 -3.72 13.00
C GLU A 90 -5.72 -4.97 13.76
N LYS A 91 -6.71 -5.69 13.24
CA LYS A 91 -7.26 -6.89 13.90
C LYS A 91 -6.21 -7.99 14.08
N LYS A 92 -5.36 -8.19 13.07
CA LYS A 92 -4.28 -9.19 13.09
C LYS A 92 -3.25 -8.84 14.17
N ILE A 93 -2.87 -7.56 14.24
CA ILE A 93 -1.92 -7.03 15.23
C ILE A 93 -2.47 -7.17 16.66
N ILE A 94 -3.74 -6.80 16.89
CA ILE A 94 -4.39 -6.95 18.20
C ILE A 94 -4.36 -8.42 18.66
N SER A 95 -4.70 -9.35 17.77
CA SER A 95 -4.67 -10.79 18.05
C SER A 95 -3.27 -11.28 18.42
N MET A 96 -2.25 -10.90 17.64
CA MET A 96 -0.85 -11.27 17.91
C MET A 96 -0.36 -10.76 19.27
N ILE A 97 -0.68 -9.50 19.61
CA ILE A 97 -0.34 -8.93 20.92
C ILE A 97 -1.03 -9.70 22.05
N GLY A 98 -2.30 -10.06 21.89
CA GLY A 98 -3.05 -10.86 22.87
C GLY A 98 -2.40 -12.22 23.15
N VAL A 99 -1.99 -12.94 22.10
CA VAL A 99 -1.29 -14.23 22.22
C VAL A 99 0.03 -14.08 22.96
N ASN A 100 0.83 -13.06 22.64
CA ASN A 100 2.12 -12.85 23.29
C ASN A 100 1.97 -12.46 24.77
N LYS A 101 0.97 -11.63 25.11
CA LYS A 101 0.66 -11.32 26.52
C LYS A 101 0.32 -12.60 27.30
N ALA A 102 -0.50 -13.48 26.75
CA ALA A 102 -0.88 -14.74 27.41
C ALA A 102 0.31 -15.69 27.65
N LYS A 103 1.34 -15.65 26.80
CA LYS A 103 2.57 -16.45 26.98
C LYS A 103 3.45 -15.93 28.12
N HIS A 104 3.44 -14.62 28.39
CA HIS A 104 4.27 -14.00 29.43
C HIS A 104 3.62 -13.96 30.82
N THR A 105 2.33 -14.32 30.94
CA THR A 105 1.63 -14.44 32.23
C THR A 105 1.62 -15.89 32.77
N LYS A 106 2.22 -16.84 32.06
CA LYS A 106 2.45 -18.23 32.51
C LYS A 106 3.92 -18.40 32.88
#